data_AF-A0AAW2JQI8-F1
#
_entry.id   AF-A0AAW2JQI8-F1
#
_cell.length_a   1.000
_cell.length_b   1.000
_cell.length_c   1.000
_cell.angle_alpha   90.00
_cell.angle_beta   90.00
_cell.angle_gamma   90.00
#
_symmetry.space_group_name_H-M   'P 1'
#
loop_
_entity.id
_entity.type
_entity.pdbx_description
1 polymer ?
#
loop_
_entity_poly.entity_id
_entity_poly.type
_entity_poly.pdbx_seq_one_letter_code
_entity_poly.pdbx_strand_id
1 'polypeptide(L)'
;DTDWSRKTFGHGVEQYFVGMKKERQLLESLLTNDDHSSNQVISVCGMGGLGKTSLARKVYQGEAVQRWFEARAWICISQQFQPTTIFKRTTEATSPT
;
A
#
# COMPACT_ATOMS: atom_id res chain seq x y z
N ASP A 1 24.32 -9.56 12.18
CA ASP A 1 23.33 -8.86 13.02
C ASP A 1 23.14 -7.41 12.63
N THR A 2 22.12 -7.08 11.84
CA THR A 2 21.46 -5.76 11.88
C THR A 2 20.08 -5.90 11.23
N ASP A 3 19.04 -5.98 12.06
CA ASP A 3 17.65 -6.01 11.61
C ASP A 3 17.24 -4.64 11.07
N TRP A 4 17.18 -4.54 9.73
CA TRP A 4 16.72 -3.36 8.99
C TRP A 4 15.19 -3.31 8.84
N SER A 5 14.43 -4.07 9.65
CA SER A 5 12.99 -4.00 9.61
C SER A 5 12.53 -2.60 10.04
N ARG A 6 12.05 -1.84 9.06
CA ARG A 6 11.34 -0.59 9.31
C ARG A 6 10.14 -0.97 10.17
N LYS A 7 10.15 -0.59 11.46
CA LYS A 7 9.05 -0.86 12.39
C LYS A 7 7.76 -0.35 11.76
N THR A 8 6.95 -1.25 11.23
CA THR A 8 5.60 -0.91 10.86
C THR A 8 4.85 -0.88 12.17
N PHE A 9 4.17 0.22 12.47
CA PHE A 9 3.16 0.22 13.52
C PHE A 9 2.06 -0.73 13.04
N GLY A 10 2.24 -2.01 13.38
CA GLY A 10 1.25 -3.05 13.28
C GLY A 10 0.38 -2.92 14.51
N HIS A 11 -0.93 -2.83 14.30
CA HIS A 11 -1.94 -2.76 15.35
C HIS A 11 -2.00 -1.44 16.14
N GLY A 12 -3.01 -0.61 15.85
CA GLY A 12 -3.55 0.31 16.87
C GLY A 12 -3.95 1.73 16.45
N VAL A 13 -3.54 2.24 15.29
CA VAL A 13 -3.84 3.65 14.90
C VAL A 13 -4.90 3.74 13.80
N GLU A 14 -5.84 2.78 13.74
CA GLU A 14 -6.96 2.89 12.81
C GLU A 14 -8.04 3.86 13.29
N GLN A 15 -8.19 4.04 14.61
CA GLN A 15 -9.31 4.76 15.21
C GLN A 15 -9.24 6.29 15.07
N TYR A 16 -8.09 6.86 14.67
CA TYR A 16 -7.90 8.33 14.58
C TYR A 16 -7.61 8.84 13.16
N PHE A 17 -7.98 8.08 12.12
CA PHE A 17 -7.86 8.57 10.75
C PHE A 17 -9.01 9.52 10.45
N VAL A 18 -8.70 10.81 10.37
CA VAL A 18 -9.65 11.88 10.04
C VAL A 18 -9.13 12.69 8.86
N GLY A 19 -10.05 13.29 8.09
CA GLY A 19 -9.71 14.02 6.87
C GLY A 19 -9.40 13.08 5.68
N MET A 20 -8.94 13.66 4.58
CA MET A 20 -8.53 12.97 3.35
C MET A 20 -9.61 12.11 2.65
N LYS A 21 -10.90 12.38 2.91
CA LYS A 21 -12.01 11.60 2.32
C LYS A 21 -12.00 11.66 0.79
N LYS A 22 -11.69 12.83 0.21
CA LYS A 22 -11.68 13.03 -1.24
C LYS A 22 -10.54 12.26 -1.90
N GLU A 23 -9.36 12.33 -1.30
CA GLU A 23 -8.15 11.65 -1.75
C GLU A 23 -8.31 10.13 -1.65
N ARG A 24 -8.96 9.65 -0.58
CA ARG A 24 -9.29 8.23 -0.42
C ARG A 24 -10.24 7.75 -1.53
N GLN A 25 -11.32 8.48 -1.76
CA GLN A 25 -12.31 8.15 -2.80
C GLN A 25 -11.68 8.18 -4.20
N LEU A 26 -10.81 9.17 -4.46
CA LEU A 26 -10.07 9.26 -5.71
C LEU A 26 -9.19 8.02 -5.92
N LEU A 27 -8.37 7.66 -4.92
CA LEU A 27 -7.50 6.49 -5.02
C LEU A 27 -8.28 5.18 -5.14
N GLU A 28 -9.38 5.02 -4.41
CA GLU A 28 -10.29 3.88 -4.55
C GLU A 28 -10.82 3.80 -5.99
N SER A 29 -11.32 4.91 -6.56
CA SER A 29 -11.84 4.94 -7.93
C SER A 29 -10.78 4.66 -9.00
N LEU A 30 -9.54 5.13 -8.81
CA LEU A 30 -8.45 4.87 -9.74
C LEU A 30 -8.03 3.39 -9.72
N LEU A 31 -8.07 2.75 -8.54
CA LEU A 31 -7.72 1.35 -8.37
C LEU A 31 -8.79 0.37 -8.84
N THR A 32 -10.07 0.77 -8.78
CA THR A 32 -11.22 -0.08 -9.13
C THR A 32 -11.91 0.37 -10.42
N ASN A 33 -11.15 0.93 -11.37
CA ASN A 33 -11.68 1.33 -12.66
C ASN A 33 -11.61 0.17 -13.66
N ASP A 34 -12.64 0.00 -14.49
CA ASP A 34 -12.76 -1.07 -15.49
C ASP A 34 -12.05 -0.74 -16.83
N ASP A 35 -11.38 0.41 -16.93
CA ASP A 35 -10.55 0.73 -18.09
C ASP A 35 -9.23 -0.07 -18.02
N HIS A 36 -9.33 -1.37 -18.35
CA HIS A 36 -8.30 -2.41 -18.27
C HIS A 36 -7.16 -2.27 -19.30
N SER A 37 -6.85 -1.06 -19.73
CA SER A 37 -5.67 -0.82 -20.56
C SER A 37 -4.41 -0.71 -19.66
N SER A 38 -3.77 -1.86 -19.44
CA SER A 38 -2.40 -2.04 -18.90
C SER A 38 -2.17 -1.92 -17.39
N ASN A 39 -1.02 -2.44 -16.95
CA ASN A 39 -0.50 -2.36 -15.58
C ASN A 39 -0.39 -0.89 -15.12
N GLN A 40 -1.34 -0.43 -14.31
CA GLN A 40 -1.38 0.95 -13.83
C GLN A 40 -0.45 1.18 -12.64
N VAL A 41 0.19 2.36 -12.61
CA VAL A 41 1.02 2.81 -11.49
C VAL A 41 0.46 4.11 -10.93
N ILE A 42 0.11 4.10 -9.65
CA ILE A 42 -0.38 5.29 -8.93
C ILE A 42 0.68 5.73 -7.92
N SER A 43 1.14 6.98 -8.04
CA SER A 43 2.12 7.55 -7.12
C SER A 43 1.46 8.54 -6.16
N VAL A 44 1.75 8.41 -4.86
CA VAL A 44 1.31 9.34 -3.81
C VAL A 44 2.53 10.14 -3.33
N CYS A 45 2.61 11.41 -3.74
CA CYS A 45 3.75 12.30 -3.50
C CYS A 45 3.41 13.44 -2.52
N GLY A 46 4.43 14.03 -1.90
CA GLY A 46 4.29 15.17 -0.98
C GLY A 46 5.33 15.19 0.14
N MET A 47 5.37 16.26 0.92
CA MET A 47 6.32 16.44 2.03
C MET A 47 6.24 15.32 3.09
N GLY A 48 7.30 15.19 3.88
CA GLY A 48 7.31 14.33 5.06
C GLY A 48 6.21 14.71 6.04
N GLY A 49 5.63 13.73 6.75
CA GLY A 49 4.60 13.98 7.76
C GLY A 49 3.17 14.17 7.23
N LEU A 50 2.95 14.34 5.92
CA LEU A 50 1.61 14.55 5.34
C LEU A 50 0.66 13.33 5.36
N GLY A 51 1.07 12.19 5.94
CA GLY A 51 0.20 11.02 6.03
C GLY A 51 0.05 10.19 4.75
N LYS A 52 0.94 10.33 3.75
CA LYS A 52 0.91 9.58 2.48
C LYS A 52 0.79 8.05 2.68
N THR A 53 1.66 7.49 3.52
CA THR A 53 1.64 6.05 3.86
C THR A 53 0.35 5.67 4.61
N SER A 54 -0.17 6.58 5.45
CA SER A 54 -1.45 6.37 6.16
C SER A 54 -2.64 6.32 5.19
N LEU A 55 -2.68 7.24 4.22
CA LEU A 55 -3.70 7.26 3.17
C LEU A 55 -3.65 5.99 2.32
N ALA A 56 -2.47 5.62 1.82
CA ALA A 56 -2.28 4.40 1.02
C ALA A 56 -2.67 3.14 1.82
N ARG A 57 -2.34 3.07 3.11
CA ARG A 57 -2.72 1.96 3.98
C ARG A 57 -4.24 1.89 4.18
N LYS A 58 -4.92 3.02 4.37
CA LYS A 58 -6.38 3.06 4.50
C LYS A 58 -7.10 2.62 3.24
N VAL A 59 -6.60 3.01 2.06
CA VAL A 59 -7.13 2.55 0.77
C VAL A 59 -6.88 1.06 0.59
N TYR A 60 -5.66 0.57 0.89
CA TYR A 60 -5.30 -0.85 0.79
C TYR A 60 -6.18 -1.75 1.68
N GLN A 61 -6.53 -1.28 2.87
CA GLN A 61 -7.42 -1.99 3.80
C GLN A 61 -8.91 -1.76 3.50
N GLY A 62 -9.25 -0.85 2.58
CA GLY A 62 -10.63 -0.51 2.23
C GLY A 62 -11.33 -1.62 1.46
N GLU A 63 -12.60 -1.87 1.78
CA GLU A 63 -13.36 -3.00 1.22
C GLU A 63 -13.48 -2.98 -0.31
N ALA A 64 -13.57 -1.80 -0.93
CA ALA A 64 -13.62 -1.69 -2.40
C ALA A 64 -12.37 -2.32 -3.03
N VAL A 65 -11.19 -1.99 -2.51
CA VAL A 65 -9.91 -2.55 -2.97
C VAL A 65 -9.78 -4.02 -2.59
N GLN A 66 -10.27 -4.42 -1.40
CA GLN A 66 -10.24 -5.83 -0.98
C GLN A 66 -11.05 -6.74 -1.91
N ARG A 67 -12.21 -6.27 -2.38
CA ARG A 67 -13.10 -7.04 -3.27
C ARG A 67 -12.63 -7.04 -4.72
N TRP A 68 -11.93 -5.98 -5.15
CA TRP A 68 -11.49 -5.84 -6.53
C TRP A 68 -10.28 -6.70 -6.87
N PHE A 69 -9.31 -6.80 -5.95
CA PHE A 69 -8.06 -7.53 -6.18
C PHE A 69 -8.04 -8.88 -5.48
N GLU A 70 -7.90 -9.96 -6.25
CA GLU A 70 -7.77 -11.34 -5.74
C GLU A 70 -6.53 -11.51 -4.84
N ALA A 71 -5.40 -10.91 -5.22
CA ALA A 71 -4.16 -10.93 -4.46
C ALA A 71 -3.63 -9.50 -4.26
N ARG A 72 -3.09 -9.24 -3.06
CA ARG A 72 -2.59 -7.91 -2.67
C ARG A 72 -1.33 -8.06 -1.82
N ALA A 73 -0.29 -7.27 -2.09
CA ALA A 73 0.91 -7.22 -1.26
C ALA A 73 1.16 -5.81 -0.71
N TRP A 74 1.66 -5.73 0.53
CA TRP A 74 2.15 -4.49 1.12
C TRP A 74 3.63 -4.63 1.49
N ILE A 75 4.50 -3.92 0.78
CA ILE A 75 5.95 -4.06 0.92
C ILE A 75 6.57 -2.73 1.31
N CYS A 76 7.39 -2.76 2.37
CA CYS A 76 8.17 -1.61 2.79
C CYS A 76 9.59 -1.73 2.23
N ILE A 77 9.96 -0.82 1.33
CA ILE A 77 11.30 -0.74 0.74
C ILE A 77 12.10 0.35 1.47
N SER A 78 13.30 0.00 1.89
CA SER A 78 14.25 0.93 2.51
C SER A 78 15.09 1.65 1.43
N GLN A 79 15.76 2.74 1.77
CA GLN A 79 16.63 3.43 0.81
C GLN A 79 17.77 2.53 0.30
N GLN A 80 18.27 1.64 1.17
CA GLN A 80 19.15 0.54 0.78
C GLN A 80 18.27 -0.66 0.44
N PHE A 81 18.15 -0.99 -0.85
CA PHE A 81 17.36 -2.15 -1.29
C PHE A 81 18.10 -2.98 -2.33
N GLN A 82 17.79 -4.28 -2.35
CA GLN A 82 18.29 -5.24 -3.33
C GLN A 82 17.10 -5.76 -4.14
N PRO A 83 17.03 -5.56 -5.47
CA PRO A 83 15.88 -5.92 -6.29
C PRO A 83 15.45 -7.39 -6.15
N THR A 84 16.42 -8.31 -6.10
CA THR A 84 16.17 -9.75 -5.92
C THR A 84 15.49 -10.07 -4.59
N THR A 85 15.87 -9.37 -3.53
CA THR A 85 15.25 -9.51 -2.20
C THR A 85 13.83 -8.98 -2.19
N ILE A 86 13.57 -7.85 -2.87
CA ILE A 86 12.22 -7.30 -2.98
C ILE A 86 11.31 -8.22 -3.78
N PHE A 87 11.77 -8.70 -4.93
CA PHE A 87 11.00 -9.61 -5.78
C PHE A 87 10.60 -10.90 -5.02
N LYS A 88 11.56 -11.51 -4.31
CA LYS A 88 11.30 -12.69 -3.47
C LYS A 88 10.25 -12.41 -2.39
N ARG A 89 10.36 -11.29 -1.68
CA ARG A 89 9.37 -10.89 -0.66
C ARG A 89 7.98 -10.65 -1.26
N THR A 90 7.90 -10.10 -2.47
CA THR A 90 6.62 -9.92 -3.17
C THR A 90 5.98 -11.27 -3.47
N THR A 91 6.73 -12.22 -4.04
CA THR A 91 6.19 -13.55 -4.38
C THR A 91 5.77 -14.33 -3.14
N GLU A 92 6.51 -14.22 -2.04
CA GLU A 92 6.15 -14.83 -0.75
C GLU A 92 4.87 -14.21 -0.17
N ALA A 93 4.70 -12.88 -0.26
CA ALA A 93 3.54 -12.18 0.28
C ALA A 93 2.23 -12.44 -0.49
N THR A 94 2.30 -12.92 -1.74
CA THR A 94 1.13 -13.21 -2.57
C THR A 94 0.94 -14.69 -2.86
N SER A 95 1.76 -15.57 -2.29
CA SER A 95 1.59 -17.02 -2.46
C SER A 95 0.29 -17.48 -1.78
N PRO A 96 -0.57 -18.26 -2.46
CA PRO A 96 -1.76 -18.83 -1.82
C PRO A 96 -1.33 -19.71 -0.65
N THR A 97 -1.94 -19.49 0.52
CA THR A 97 -1.73 -20.30 1.73
C THR A 97 -2.48 -21.62 1.62
#